data_AF-A0A4S2C722-F1
#
_entry.id   AF-A0A4S2C722-F1
#
_cell.length_a   1.000
_cell.length_b   1.000
_cell.length_c   1.000
_cell.angle_alpha   90.00
_cell.angle_beta   90.00
_cell.angle_gamma   90.00
#
_symmetry.space_group_name_H-M   'P 1'
#
loop_
_entity.id
_entity.type
_entity.pdbx_description
1 polymer ?
#
loop_
_entity_poly.entity_id
_entity_poly.type
_entity_poly.pdbx_seq_one_letter_code
_entity_poly.pdbx_strand_id
1 'polypeptide(L)' 'KVGQKTFIIVGQSTLNFPAGDEAHNFIVVVEDNFKNSYELEFDFNNRNGKDDRTVIRVGDIKPLSR' A
#
# COMPACT_ATOMS: atom_id res chain seq x y z
N LYS A 1 1.90 10.20 16.13
CA LYS A 1 2.91 9.13 16.08
C LYS A 1 2.51 8.22 14.94
N VAL A 2 3.31 8.12 13.87
CA VAL A 2 3.01 7.21 12.75
C VAL A 2 2.94 5.80 13.33
N GLY A 3 1.76 5.17 13.23
CA GLY A 3 1.50 3.86 13.81
C GLY A 3 1.62 2.80 12.73
N GLN A 4 2.53 1.84 12.91
CA GLN A 4 2.52 0.63 12.12
C GLN A 4 1.38 -0.27 12.63
N LYS A 5 0.45 -0.63 11.74
CA LYS A 5 -0.61 -1.60 12.04
C LYS A 5 -0.38 -2.87 11.23
N THR A 6 -0.17 -3.98 11.92
CA THR A 6 -0.07 -5.31 11.32
C THR A 6 -1.44 -5.97 11.30
N PHE A 7 -1.84 -6.48 10.14
CA PHE A 7 -3.06 -7.27 9.98
C PHE A 7 -2.69 -8.67 9.49
N ILE A 8 -3.28 -9.71 10.08
CA ILE A 8 -3.19 -11.07 9.52
C ILE A 8 -4.26 -11.18 8.44
N ILE A 9 -3.84 -11.36 7.20
CA ILE A 9 -4.74 -11.49 6.05
C ILE A 9 -5.01 -12.98 5.81
N VAL A 10 -6.28 -13.36 5.78
CA VAL A 10 -6.73 -14.70 5.37
C VAL A 10 -7.79 -14.51 4.29
N GLY A 11 -7.57 -15.08 3.10
CA GLY A 11 -8.48 -14.90 1.97
C GLY A 11 -8.50 -13.47 1.42
N GLN A 12 -9.61 -13.07 0.81
CA GLN A 12 -9.81 -11.70 0.32
C GLN A 12 -10.10 -10.76 1.51
N SER A 13 -9.34 -9.66 1.61
CA SER A 13 -9.50 -8.65 2.66
C SER A 13 -9.47 -7.25 2.06
N THR A 14 -10.14 -6.30 2.72
CA THR A 14 -10.19 -4.89 2.31
C THR A 14 -9.57 -4.03 3.41
N LEU A 15 -8.65 -3.14 3.04
CA LEU A 15 -8.04 -2.17 3.95
C LEU A 15 -8.61 -0.78 3.67
N ASN A 16 -9.23 -0.18 4.69
CA ASN A 16 -9.77 1.18 4.60
C ASN A 16 -8.78 2.17 5.18
N PHE A 17 -8.40 3.16 4.37
CA PHE A 17 -7.59 4.29 4.81
C PHE A 17 -8.51 5.47 5.19
N PRO A 18 -8.10 6.33 6.15
CA PRO A 18 -8.88 7.51 6.51
C PRO A 18 -9.12 8.41 5.30
N ALA A 19 -10.34 8.95 5.19
CA ALA A 19 -10.67 9.96 4.19
C ALA A 19 -10.17 11.34 4.64
N GLY A 20 -9.77 12.18 3.69
CA GLY A 20 -9.33 13.56 3.90
C GLY A 20 -8.82 14.16 2.59
N ASP A 21 -8.73 15.49 2.52
CA ASP A 21 -8.14 16.20 1.37
C ASP A 21 -6.61 16.35 1.49
N GLU A 22 -6.04 15.97 2.63
CA GLU A 22 -4.60 16.00 2.87
C GLU A 22 -3.89 14.94 2.00
N ALA A 23 -2.70 15.31 1.50
CA ALA A 23 -1.85 14.39 0.78
C ALA A 23 -1.34 13.30 1.74
N HIS A 24 -1.57 12.04 1.39
CA HIS A 24 -1.20 10.91 2.21
C HIS A 24 -0.44 9.89 1.37
N ASN A 25 0.67 9.41 1.91
CA ASN A 25 1.39 8.26 1.38
C ASN A 25 1.29 7.13 2.40
N PHE A 26 0.83 5.96 1.96
CA PHE A 26 0.78 4.74 2.76
C PHE A 26 1.59 3.64 2.12
N ILE A 27 2.47 3.04 2.90
CA ILE A 27 3.19 1.82 2.50
C ILE A 27 2.53 0.63 3.17
N VAL A 28 2.10 -0.34 2.37
CA VAL A 28 1.62 -1.64 2.82
C VAL A 28 2.68 -2.68 2.47
N VAL A 29 3.19 -3.36 3.49
CA VAL A 29 4.06 -4.52 3.31
C VAL A 29 3.23 -5.78 3.53
N VAL A 30 3.17 -6.64 2.53
CA VAL A 30 2.56 -7.97 2.61
C VAL A 30 3.67 -8.99 2.78
N GLU A 31 3.67 -9.68 3.91
CA GLU A 31 4.57 -10.80 4.18
C GLU A 31 3.81 -12.12 4.11
N ASP A 32 4.35 -13.10 3.40
CA ASP A 32 3.82 -14.47 3.41
C ASP A 32 4.51 -15.34 4.49
N ASN A 33 4.01 -16.57 4.65
CA ASN A 33 4.56 -17.53 5.61
C ASN A 33 5.92 -18.15 5.17
N PHE A 34 6.34 -17.92 3.93
CA PHE A 34 7.64 -18.34 3.39
C PHE A 34 8.72 -17.26 3.52
N LYS A 35 8.40 -16.14 4.19
CA LYS A 35 9.28 -14.98 4.36
C LYS A 35 9.52 -14.19 3.07
N ASN A 36 8.65 -14.33 2.07
CA ASN A 36 8.61 -13.38 0.96
C ASN A 36 7.88 -12.11 1.43
N SER A 37 8.30 -10.97 0.90
CA SER A 37 7.68 -9.68 1.20
C SER A 37 7.46 -8.87 -0.06
N TYR A 38 6.33 -8.18 -0.09
CA TYR A 38 5.87 -7.35 -1.20
C TYR A 38 5.50 -5.97 -0.66
N GLU A 39 6.02 -4.93 -1.28
CA GLU A 39 5.73 -3.56 -0.88
C GLU A 39 4.76 -2.89 -1.87
N LEU A 40 3.74 -2.24 -1.32
CA LEU A 40 2.73 -1.50 -2.05
C LEU A 40 2.71 -0.08 -1.51
N GLU A 41 3.08 0.89 -2.34
CA GLU A 41 3.07 2.31 -1.98
C GLU A 41 1.85 3.00 -2.60
N PHE A 42 1.00 3.57 -1.74
CA PHE A 42 -0.23 4.26 -2.13
C PHE A 42 -0.09 5.75 -1.86
N ASP A 43 0.00 6.54 -2.94
CA ASP A 43 -0.11 7.99 -2.88
C ASP A 43 -1.57 8.42 -3.13
N PHE A 44 -2.19 9.00 -2.10
CA PHE A 44 -3.51 9.63 -2.16
C PHE A 44 -3.39 11.14 -2.11
N ASN A 45 -4.23 11.83 -2.89
CA ASN A 45 -4.36 13.30 -2.93
C ASN A 45 -3.08 14.09 -3.28
N ASN A 46 -2.02 13.42 -3.77
CA ASN A 46 -0.84 14.10 -4.31
C ASN A 46 -1.11 14.59 -5.74
N ARG A 47 -1.87 15.68 -5.87
CA ARG A 47 -2.26 16.29 -7.15
C ARG A 47 -1.10 17.06 -7.79
N ASN A 48 -0.04 16.37 -8.17
CA ASN A 48 0.98 16.89 -9.08
C ASN A 48 0.76 16.34 -10.51
N GLY A 49 -0.42 16.66 -11.06
CA GLY A 49 -0.59 16.98 -12.48
C GLY A 49 -0.46 15.91 -13.57
N LYS A 50 -0.34 14.59 -13.32
CA LYS A 50 -0.24 13.65 -14.46
C LYS A 50 -0.93 12.28 -14.43
N ASP A 51 -1.41 11.75 -13.31
CA ASP A 51 -2.22 10.52 -13.36
C ASP A 51 -3.14 10.45 -12.13
N ASP A 52 -4.41 10.81 -12.31
CA ASP A 52 -5.48 10.72 -11.30
C ASP A 52 -5.87 9.27 -10.96
N ARG A 53 -4.97 8.30 -11.15
CA ARG A 53 -5.23 6.88 -10.91
C ARG A 53 -4.26 6.35 -9.86
N THR A 54 -4.72 6.33 -8.61
CA THR A 54 -4.15 5.48 -7.54
C THR A 54 -4.50 4.01 -7.80
N VAL A 55 -4.17 3.50 -8.99
CA VAL A 55 -4.36 2.10 -9.37
C VAL A 55 -2.98 1.49 -9.55
N ILE A 56 -2.48 0.86 -8.48
CA ILE A 56 -1.28 0.04 -8.53
C ILE A 56 -1.66 -1.26 -9.25
N ARG A 57 -1.01 -1.57 -10.38
CA ARG A 57 -1.19 -2.87 -11.04
C ARG A 57 -0.28 -3.89 -10.37
N VAL A 58 -0.72 -5.14 -10.27
CA VAL A 58 0.05 -6.24 -9.64
C VAL A 58 1.45 -6.44 -10.27
N GLY A 59 1.66 -5.99 -11.52
CA GLY A 59 2.98 -6.01 -12.18
C GLY A 59 3.96 -4.93 -11.75
N ASP A 60 3.50 -3.87 -11.06
CA ASP A 60 4.35 -2.79 -10.55
C ASP A 60 4.88 -3.08 -9.12
N ILE A 61 4.51 -4.24 -8.56
CA ILE A 61 4.93 -4.68 -7.23
C ILE A 61 6.39 -5.09 -7.29
N LYS A 62 7.22 -4.38 -6.54
CA LYS A 62 8.64 -4.71 -6.40
C LYS A 62 8.79 -5.82 -5.37
N PRO A 63 9.31 -7.01 -5.74
CA PRO A 63 9.71 -7.99 -4.75
C PRO A 63 10.87 -7.40 -3.95
N LEU A 64 10.81 -7.48 -2.63
CA LEU A 64 11.94 -7.12 -1.79
C LEU A 64 12.99 -8.24 -1.88
N SER A 65 14.08 -7.97 -2.58
CA SER A 65 15.27 -8.83 -2.54
C SER A 65 15.88 -8.75 -1.15
N ARG A 66 16.03 -9.92 -0.53
CA ARG A 66 16.55 -10.08 0.84
C ARG A 66 18.05 -9.86 0.92
#